data_AF-A0A158J6K4-F1
#
_entry.id   AF-A0A158J6K4-F1
#
_cell.length_a   1.000
_cell.length_b   1.000
_cell.length_c   1.000
_cell.angle_alpha   90.00
_cell.angle_beta   90.00
_cell.angle_gamma   90.00
#
_symmetry.space_group_name_H-M   'P 1'
#
loop_
_entity.id
_entity.type
_entity.pdbx_description
1 polymer ?
#
loop_
_entity_poly.entity_id
_entity_poly.type
_entity_poly.pdbx_seq_one_letter_code
_entity_poly.pdbx_strand_id
1 'polypeptide(L)'
;MSYSEIRLDDIRRGMEWWEALSEAERSEWFAKVGTTRPADAWDAFKRSRRRRDSIEPELQLTEDLRRGMDWWKSLSEEERAEWLAKLGTHRPKDAWNAFKRSRGCVDGDNNQTR
;
A
#
# COMPACT_ATOMS: atom_id res chain seq x y z
N MET A 1 12.41 -5.35 28.75
CA MET A 1 11.32 -5.23 27.75
C MET A 1 10.49 -6.49 27.81
N SER A 2 9.38 -6.45 28.56
CA SER A 2 8.55 -7.61 28.82
C SER A 2 7.62 -7.85 27.64
N TYR A 3 7.73 -9.03 27.01
CA TYR A 3 6.85 -9.51 25.93
C TYR A 3 5.34 -9.49 26.29
N SER A 4 5.02 -9.25 27.56
CA SER A 4 3.67 -9.11 28.13
C SER A 4 2.93 -7.84 27.71
N GLU A 5 3.62 -6.70 27.58
CA GLU A 5 2.97 -5.41 27.26
C GLU A 5 2.52 -5.33 25.81
N ILE A 6 3.33 -5.84 24.89
CA ILE A 6 3.02 -5.90 23.45
C ILE A 6 1.79 -6.78 23.21
N ARG A 7 1.64 -7.87 23.98
CA ARG A 7 0.45 -8.73 23.89
C ARG A 7 -0.80 -8.06 24.45
N LEU A 8 -0.69 -7.29 25.53
CA LEU A 8 -1.84 -6.56 26.09
C LEU A 8 -2.34 -5.46 25.16
N ASP A 9 -1.44 -4.76 24.47
CA ASP A 9 -1.81 -3.74 23.49
C ASP A 9 -2.44 -4.36 22.22
N ASP A 10 -1.90 -5.49 21.75
CA ASP A 10 -2.48 -6.25 20.62
C ASP A 10 -3.87 -6.83 20.96
N ILE A 11 -4.06 -7.33 22.18
CA ILE A 11 -5.36 -7.80 22.68
C ILE A 11 -6.34 -6.65 22.79
N ARG A 12 -5.92 -5.50 23.32
CA ARG A 12 -6.78 -4.31 23.47
C ARG A 12 -7.25 -3.79 22.11
N ARG A 13 -6.34 -3.65 21.15
CA ARG A 13 -6.66 -3.28 19.77
C ARG A 13 -7.57 -4.29 19.09
N GLY A 14 -7.35 -5.59 19.33
CA GLY A 14 -8.23 -6.64 18.84
C GLY A 14 -9.64 -6.55 19.42
N MET A 15 -9.78 -6.16 20.69
CA MET A 15 -11.08 -5.93 21.32
C MET A 15 -11.74 -4.65 20.82
N GLU A 16 -11.02 -3.53 20.67
CA GLU A 16 -11.58 -2.30 20.11
C GLU A 16 -12.07 -2.50 18.67
N TRP A 17 -11.31 -3.23 17.85
CA TRP A 17 -11.74 -3.64 16.52
C TRP A 17 -13.00 -4.51 16.58
N TRP A 18 -13.04 -5.49 17.49
CA TRP A 18 -14.19 -6.37 17.66
C TRP A 18 -15.45 -5.60 18.09
N GLU A 19 -15.28 -4.65 19.01
CA GLU A 19 -16.36 -3.80 19.52
C GLU A 19 -16.90 -2.85 18.44
N ALA A 20 -16.05 -2.40 17.51
CA ALA A 20 -16.45 -1.57 16.38
C ALA A 20 -17.21 -2.32 15.28
N LEU A 21 -17.13 -3.66 15.22
CA LEU A 21 -17.88 -4.47 14.25
C LEU A 21 -19.33 -4.68 14.69
N SER A 22 -20.23 -4.69 13.70
CA SER A 22 -21.65 -5.02 13.92
C SER A 22 -21.85 -6.52 14.20
N GLU A 23 -22.96 -6.92 14.83
CA GLU A 23 -23.26 -8.34 15.12
C GLU A 23 -23.29 -9.23 13.87
N ALA A 24 -23.71 -8.69 12.73
CA ALA A 24 -23.66 -9.37 11.44
C ALA A 24 -22.21 -9.67 11.02
N GLU A 25 -21.34 -8.66 11.06
CA GLU A 25 -19.93 -8.81 10.71
C GLU A 25 -19.21 -9.75 11.68
N ARG A 26 -19.51 -9.67 12.99
CA ARG A 26 -18.97 -10.61 14.00
C ARG A 26 -19.36 -12.05 13.68
N SER A 27 -20.60 -12.27 13.25
CA SER A 27 -21.09 -13.60 12.86
C SER A 27 -20.40 -14.13 11.61
N GLU A 28 -20.16 -13.27 10.62
CA GLU A 28 -19.38 -13.63 9.43
C GLU A 28 -17.93 -13.99 9.78
N TRP A 29 -17.30 -13.24 10.67
CA TRP A 29 -15.96 -13.55 11.15
C TRP A 29 -15.92 -14.89 11.89
N PHE A 30 -16.89 -15.17 12.76
CA PHE A 30 -17.00 -16.46 13.43
C PHE A 30 -17.23 -17.62 12.46
N ALA A 31 -18.08 -17.45 11.45
CA ALA A 31 -18.27 -18.44 10.39
C ALA A 31 -16.97 -18.67 9.59
N LYS A 32 -16.17 -17.62 9.39
CA LYS A 32 -14.92 -17.65 8.63
C LYS A 32 -13.76 -18.31 9.38
N VAL A 33 -13.68 -18.14 10.71
CA VAL A 33 -12.63 -18.76 11.53
C VAL A 33 -13.08 -20.09 12.16
N GLY A 34 -14.38 -20.37 12.19
CA GLY A 34 -14.96 -21.57 12.81
C GLY A 34 -14.84 -21.60 14.33
N THR A 35 -14.52 -20.47 14.95
CA THR A 35 -14.37 -20.32 16.41
C THR A 35 -15.24 -19.19 16.90
N THR A 36 -15.61 -19.22 18.19
CA THR A 36 -16.30 -18.14 18.91
C THR A 36 -15.33 -17.23 19.66
N ARG A 37 -14.04 -17.22 19.28
CA ARG A 37 -12.99 -16.47 19.97
C ARG A 37 -12.64 -15.21 19.19
N PRO A 38 -12.80 -14.00 19.77
CA PRO A 38 -12.44 -12.74 19.13
C PRO A 38 -10.96 -12.65 18.71
N ALA A 39 -10.07 -13.31 19.46
CA ALA A 39 -8.64 -13.35 19.15
C ALA A 39 -8.33 -14.08 17.82
N ASP A 40 -9.03 -15.18 17.54
CA ASP A 40 -8.88 -15.92 16.29
C ASP A 40 -9.44 -15.14 15.10
N ALA A 41 -10.58 -14.44 15.29
CA ALA A 41 -11.12 -13.50 14.31
C ALA A 41 -10.15 -12.34 14.02
N TRP A 42 -9.53 -11.78 15.06
CA TRP A 42 -8.52 -10.72 14.94
C TRP A 42 -7.25 -11.20 14.21
N ASP A 43 -6.77 -12.43 14.48
CA ASP A 43 -5.64 -13.00 13.76
C ASP A 43 -5.97 -13.20 12.26
N ALA A 44 -7.17 -13.71 11.95
CA ALA A 44 -7.64 -13.84 10.58
C ALA A 44 -7.83 -12.47 9.88
N PHE A 45 -8.29 -11.45 10.61
CA PHE A 45 -8.36 -10.08 10.12
C PHE A 45 -6.97 -9.53 9.82
N LYS A 46 -5.99 -9.70 10.73
CA LYS A 46 -4.58 -9.30 10.50
C LYS A 46 -3.98 -9.99 9.27
N ARG A 47 -4.26 -11.29 9.07
CA ARG A 47 -3.83 -12.03 7.86
C ARG A 47 -4.50 -11.50 6.59
N SER A 48 -5.79 -11.17 6.67
CA SER A 48 -6.55 -10.60 5.55
C SER A 48 -6.06 -9.18 5.22
N ARG A 49 -5.72 -8.38 6.23
CA ARG A 49 -5.15 -7.05 6.04
C ARG A 49 -3.78 -7.11 5.40
N ARG A 50 -2.88 -7.99 5.84
CA ARG A 50 -1.58 -8.18 5.15
C ARG A 50 -1.72 -8.53 3.67
N ARG A 51 -2.74 -9.32 3.31
CA ARG A 51 -3.09 -9.59 1.90
C ARG A 51 -3.60 -8.33 1.20
N ARG A 52 -4.52 -7.58 1.83
CA ARG A 52 -5.14 -6.38 1.26
C ARG A 52 -4.15 -5.21 1.11
N ASP A 53 -3.34 -4.95 2.13
CA ASP A 53 -2.20 -4.02 2.11
C ASP A 53 -1.09 -4.44 1.13
N SER A 54 -1.07 -5.68 0.65
CA SER A 54 -0.17 -6.07 -0.44
C SER A 54 -0.81 -5.83 -1.82
N ILE A 55 -2.14 -5.90 -1.92
CA ILE A 55 -2.90 -5.73 -3.17
C ILE A 55 -3.18 -4.24 -3.45
N GLU A 56 -3.45 -3.44 -2.42
CA GLU A 56 -3.74 -2.02 -2.52
C GLU A 56 -2.58 -1.16 -3.07
N PRO A 57 -1.31 -1.35 -2.65
CA PRO A 57 -0.18 -0.69 -3.30
C PRO A 57 0.09 -1.25 -4.69
N GLU A 58 -0.23 -2.52 -4.96
CA GLU A 58 -0.06 -3.12 -6.28
C GLU A 58 -1.06 -2.52 -7.30
N LEU A 59 -2.29 -2.23 -6.88
CA LEU A 59 -3.29 -1.54 -7.70
C LEU A 59 -2.93 -0.06 -7.94
N GLN A 60 -2.50 0.66 -6.91
CA GLN A 60 -2.02 2.04 -7.07
C GLN A 60 -0.76 2.13 -7.95
N LEU A 61 0.18 1.19 -7.78
CA LEU A 61 1.34 1.07 -8.65
C LEU A 61 0.93 0.74 -10.09
N THR A 62 -0.10 -0.10 -10.28
CA THR A 62 -0.60 -0.45 -11.62
C THR A 62 -1.27 0.74 -12.31
N GLU A 63 -2.03 1.56 -11.58
CA GLU A 63 -2.61 2.79 -12.12
C GLU A 63 -1.54 3.84 -12.43
N ASP A 64 -0.54 4.03 -11.56
CA ASP A 64 0.59 4.93 -11.81
C ASP A 64 1.43 4.47 -13.01
N LEU A 65 1.67 3.16 -13.15
CA LEU A 65 2.36 2.58 -14.30
C LEU A 65 1.55 2.74 -15.59
N ARG A 66 0.23 2.58 -15.56
CA ARG A 66 -0.63 2.85 -16.72
C ARG A 66 -0.57 4.32 -17.11
N ARG A 67 -0.65 5.23 -16.14
CA ARG A 67 -0.60 6.68 -16.36
C ARG A 67 0.76 7.13 -16.88
N GLY A 68 1.84 6.53 -16.39
CA GLY A 68 3.20 6.74 -16.91
C GLY A 68 3.40 6.19 -18.32
N MET A 69 2.81 5.05 -18.65
CA MET A 69 2.83 4.51 -20.02
C MET A 69 1.98 5.32 -21.00
N ASP A 70 0.82 5.83 -20.56
CA ASP A 70 -0.05 6.69 -21.35
C ASP A 70 0.61 8.05 -21.63
N TRP A 71 1.24 8.65 -20.61
CA TRP A 71 2.10 9.82 -20.76
C TRP A 71 3.24 9.55 -21.74
N TRP A 72 3.98 8.45 -21.57
CA TRP A 72 5.07 8.07 -22.46
C TRP A 72 4.59 7.91 -23.91
N LYS A 73 3.41 7.31 -24.11
CA LYS A 73 2.78 7.16 -25.43
C LYS A 73 2.35 8.48 -26.05
N SER A 74 1.99 9.47 -25.24
CA SER A 74 1.59 10.80 -25.69
C SER A 74 2.77 11.70 -26.09
N LEU A 75 4.00 11.37 -25.67
CA LEU A 75 5.21 12.08 -26.10
C LEU A 75 5.61 11.71 -27.53
N SER A 76 6.12 12.69 -28.26
CA SER A 76 6.70 12.51 -29.59
C SER A 76 8.04 11.75 -29.53
N GLU A 77 8.49 11.17 -30.64
CA GLU A 77 9.77 10.44 -30.68
C GLU A 77 10.97 11.33 -30.30
N GLU A 78 10.94 12.60 -30.70
CA GLU A 78 11.94 13.61 -30.33
C GLU A 78 11.96 13.87 -28.81
N GLU A 79 10.80 14.09 -28.21
CA GLU A 79 10.68 14.32 -26.77
C GLU A 79 11.10 13.08 -25.97
N ARG A 80 10.76 11.87 -26.44
CA ARG A 80 11.24 10.63 -25.83
C ARG A 80 12.77 10.57 -25.89
N ALA A 81 13.38 10.83 -27.05
CA ALA A 81 14.83 10.81 -27.20
C ALA A 81 15.51 11.81 -26.26
N GLU A 82 14.95 13.01 -26.09
CA GLU A 82 15.43 14.00 -25.12
C GLU A 82 15.36 13.49 -23.68
N TRP A 83 14.24 12.85 -23.28
CA TRP A 83 14.10 12.26 -21.95
C TRP A 83 15.06 11.08 -21.71
N LEU A 84 15.25 10.21 -22.72
CA LEU A 84 16.19 9.09 -22.65
C LEU A 84 17.64 9.58 -22.56
N ALA A 85 18.01 10.60 -23.35
CA ALA A 85 19.33 11.22 -23.33
C ALA A 85 19.60 11.95 -22.00
N LYS A 86 18.60 12.65 -21.47
CA LYS A 86 18.69 13.40 -20.21
C LYS A 86 18.88 12.48 -18.99
N LEU A 87 18.33 11.27 -19.03
CA LEU A 87 18.38 10.33 -17.91
C LEU A 87 19.43 9.23 -18.10
N GLY A 88 19.96 9.06 -19.32
CA GLY A 88 20.88 7.97 -19.64
C GLY A 88 20.25 6.59 -19.48
N THR A 89 18.93 6.49 -19.41
CA THR A 89 18.20 5.21 -19.26
C THR A 89 17.26 5.02 -20.43
N HIS A 90 17.12 3.77 -20.89
CA HIS A 90 16.14 3.36 -21.89
C HIS A 90 14.79 2.94 -21.27
N ARG A 91 14.53 3.33 -20.02
CA ARG A 91 13.38 2.85 -19.24
C ARG A 91 12.31 3.93 -19.10
N PRO A 92 11.09 3.69 -19.62
CA PRO A 92 9.96 4.62 -19.45
C PRO A 92 9.62 4.90 -17.98
N LYS A 93 9.87 3.94 -17.09
CA LYS A 93 9.64 4.08 -15.64
C LYS A 93 10.56 5.14 -15.00
N ASP A 94 11.81 5.19 -15.41
CA ASP A 94 12.77 6.18 -14.91
C ASP A 94 12.43 7.58 -15.44
N ALA A 95 12.01 7.68 -16.70
CA ALA A 95 11.50 8.92 -17.28
C ALA A 95 10.24 9.44 -16.57
N TRP A 96 9.30 8.54 -16.26
CA TRP A 96 8.10 8.89 -15.49
C TRP A 96 8.44 9.35 -14.07
N ASN A 97 9.36 8.67 -13.38
CA ASN A 97 9.80 9.10 -12.03
C ASN A 97 10.49 10.48 -12.06
N ALA A 98 11.32 10.73 -13.05
CA ALA A 98 11.96 12.04 -13.23
C ALA A 98 10.95 13.14 -13.57
N PHE A 99 9.96 12.84 -14.41
CA PHE A 99 8.86 13.74 -14.73
C PHE A 99 8.00 14.07 -13.50
N LYS A 100 7.66 13.07 -12.68
CA LYS A 100 6.94 13.27 -11.40
C LYS A 100 7.73 14.14 -10.43
N ARG A 101 9.05 13.89 -10.27
CA ARG A 101 9.94 14.75 -9.48
C ARG A 101 10.01 16.19 -10.01
N SER A 102 9.99 16.37 -11.32
CA SER A 102 10.05 17.70 -11.95
C SER A 102 8.73 18.46 -11.89
N ARG A 103 7.57 17.76 -11.82
CA ARG A 103 6.24 18.37 -11.69
C ARG A 103 5.79 18.59 -10.25
N GLY A 104 6.58 18.17 -9.27
CA GLY A 104 6.28 18.44 -7.86
C GLY A 104 5.12 17.60 -7.30
N CYS A 105 4.94 16.35 -7.75
CA CYS A 105 4.25 15.39 -6.89
C CYS A 105 5.25 14.99 -5.80
N VAL A 106 5.24 15.78 -4.72
CA VAL A 106 5.81 15.37 -3.45
C VAL A 106 4.90 14.28 -2.93
N ASP A 107 5.16 13.03 -3.31
CA ASP A 107 4.88 11.92 -2.40
C ASP A 107 5.84 12.14 -1.23
N GLY A 108 5.30 12.72 -0.17
CA GLY A 108 6.04 13.01 1.04
C GLY A 108 6.58 11.72 1.62
N ASP A 109 7.90 11.59 1.71
CA ASP A 109 8.54 11.01 2.88
C ASP A 109 10.06 11.34 2.91
N ASN A 110 10.37 12.34 3.74
CA ASN A 110 11.43 12.36 4.76
C ASN A 110 12.80 11.70 4.48
N ASN A 111 13.85 12.53 4.49
CA ASN A 111 14.92 12.55 5.51
C ASN A 111 16.21 13.17 4.96
N GLN A 112 16.31 14.50 4.99
CA GLN A 112 17.61 15.18 5.01
C GLN A 112 18.06 15.28 6.47
N THR A 113 18.85 14.30 6.91
CA THR A 113 19.77 14.46 8.03
C THR A 113 21.11 14.92 7.45
N ARG A 114 21.47 16.19 7.65
CA ARG A 114 22.89 16.59 7.74
C ARG A 114 23.03 17.86 8.56
#